data_AF-A0AAP0LPF5-F1
#
_entry.id   AF-A0AAP0LPF5-F1
#
_cell.length_a   1.000
_cell.length_b   1.000
_cell.length_c   1.000
_cell.angle_alpha   90.00
_cell.angle_beta   90.00
_cell.angle_gamma   90.00
#
_symmetry.space_group_name_H-M   'P 1'
#
loop_
_entity.id
_entity.type
_entity.pdbx_description
1 polymer ?
#
loop_
_entity_poly.entity_id
_entity_poly.type
_entity_poly.pdbx_seq_one_letter_code
_entity_poly.pdbx_strand_id
1 'polypeptide(L)'
;MFIHSVFNAIAVSKYLQLGKAVHGIVLKSGSDMMIVSVYNAIADAYAKCGALEDVRKVFDRMGERDMVSWTTLVTAHSQCSEWEEALAIFSQMREEGFSPNQFTFSSVLVSCAGLCFLDFGRQVHSLCCKTGLDTDKCIESALLDMYAKCGNISEAAMIFERISNPDTVSWTAIISGYAQHGGQRILNPTMNGLRK
;
A
#
# COMPACT_ATOMS: atom_id res chain seq x y z
N MET A 1 -13.36 6.61 24.16
CA MET A 1 -14.50 6.66 23.23
C MET A 1 -14.63 8.02 22.52
N PHE A 2 -14.59 9.15 23.25
CA PHE A 2 -14.75 10.49 22.67
C PHE A 2 -13.63 10.93 21.70
N ILE A 3 -12.36 10.61 21.99
CA ILE A 3 -11.22 10.99 21.13
C ILE A 3 -11.28 10.27 19.78
N HIS A 4 -11.59 8.98 19.76
CA HIS A 4 -11.74 8.19 18.53
C HIS A 4 -12.83 8.74 17.60
N SER A 5 -13.99 9.13 18.15
CA SER A 5 -15.08 9.69 17.34
C SER A 5 -14.73 11.06 16.76
N VAL A 6 -13.98 11.88 17.50
CA VAL A 6 -13.52 13.19 17.03
C VAL A 6 -12.51 13.05 15.90
N PHE A 7 -11.49 12.18 16.04
CA PHE A 7 -10.52 11.97 14.97
C PHE A 7 -11.13 11.27 13.75
N ASN A 8 -12.10 10.36 13.94
CA ASN A 8 -12.85 9.80 12.82
C ASN A 8 -13.70 10.87 12.09
N ALA A 9 -14.31 11.81 12.80
CA ALA A 9 -15.03 12.92 12.18
C ALA A 9 -14.08 13.87 11.41
N ILE A 10 -12.90 14.16 11.97
CA ILE A 10 -11.87 14.99 11.31
C ILE A 10 -11.32 14.28 10.06
N ALA A 11 -11.09 12.98 10.15
CA ALA A 11 -10.72 12.10 9.04
C ALA A 11 -11.74 12.15 7.88
N VAL A 12 -13.04 12.14 8.19
CA VAL A 12 -14.11 12.21 7.18
C VAL A 12 -14.23 13.60 6.57
N SER A 13 -14.04 14.66 7.35
CA SER A 13 -14.27 16.04 6.90
C SER A 13 -13.02 16.76 6.37
N LYS A 14 -11.83 16.14 6.43
CA LYS A 14 -10.52 16.72 6.02
C LYS A 14 -10.19 18.08 6.66
N TYR A 15 -10.73 18.37 7.85
CA TYR A 15 -10.45 19.63 8.57
C TYR A 15 -9.12 19.56 9.32
N LEU A 16 -8.01 19.64 8.58
CA LEU A 16 -6.65 19.53 9.11
C LEU A 16 -6.37 20.49 10.28
N GLN A 17 -6.84 21.74 10.20
CA GLN A 17 -6.60 22.74 11.24
C GLN A 17 -7.28 22.40 12.57
N LEU A 18 -8.50 21.84 12.52
CA LEU A 18 -9.19 21.35 13.71
C LEU A 18 -8.45 20.13 14.28
N GLY A 19 -7.97 19.23 13.41
CA GLY A 19 -7.10 18.10 13.80
C GLY A 19 -5.87 18.55 14.57
N LYS A 20 -5.16 19.57 14.08
CA LYS A 20 -3.99 20.16 14.76
C LYS A 20 -4.35 20.79 16.11
N ALA A 21 -5.47 21.51 16.19
CA ALA A 21 -5.92 22.10 17.46
C ALA A 21 -6.24 21.02 18.51
N VAL A 22 -7.01 19.99 18.13
CA VAL A 22 -7.37 18.89 19.03
C VAL A 22 -6.12 18.09 19.44
N HIS A 23 -5.24 17.76 18.50
CA HIS A 23 -3.97 17.09 18.81
C HIS A 23 -3.10 17.91 19.77
N GLY A 24 -3.04 19.24 19.61
CA GLY A 24 -2.33 20.12 20.54
C GLY A 24 -2.90 20.12 21.95
N ILE A 25 -4.24 20.10 22.10
CA ILE A 25 -4.92 19.96 23.41
C ILE A 25 -4.58 18.62 24.05
N VAL A 26 -4.64 17.56 23.25
CA VAL A 26 -4.35 16.19 23.66
C VAL A 26 -2.91 16.09 24.18
N LEU A 27 -1.92 16.68 23.49
CA LEU A 27 -0.53 16.74 23.97
C LEU A 27 -0.36 17.55 25.27
N LYS A 28 -1.02 18.70 25.40
CA LYS A 28 -0.95 19.54 26.63
C LYS A 28 -1.60 18.89 27.85
N SER A 29 -2.53 17.96 27.63
CA SER A 29 -3.25 17.25 28.70
C SER A 29 -2.45 16.10 29.32
N GLY A 30 -1.24 15.81 28.80
CA GLY A 30 -0.32 14.77 29.27
C GLY A 30 -0.07 13.71 28.19
N SER A 31 1.12 13.72 27.60
CA SER A 31 1.55 12.79 26.54
C SER A 31 1.84 11.38 27.04
N ASP A 32 2.30 11.23 28.28
CA ASP A 32 2.85 9.97 28.81
C ASP A 32 1.82 8.87 29.04
N MET A 33 0.53 9.15 28.83
CA MET A 33 -0.58 8.22 29.10
C MET A 33 -1.38 7.84 27.85
N MET A 34 -0.97 8.28 26.66
CA MET A 34 -1.69 7.95 25.43
C MET A 34 -1.40 6.53 24.98
N ILE A 35 -2.45 5.72 25.00
CA ILE A 35 -2.45 4.38 24.43
C ILE A 35 -2.28 4.44 22.90
N VAL A 36 -1.63 3.41 22.34
CA VAL A 36 -1.28 3.27 20.91
C VAL A 36 -2.47 3.54 19.98
N SER A 37 -3.69 3.14 20.37
CA SER A 37 -4.91 3.35 19.57
C SER A 37 -5.27 4.83 19.36
N VAL A 38 -4.97 5.71 20.32
CA VAL A 38 -5.21 7.16 20.16
C VAL A 38 -4.25 7.74 19.14
N TYR A 39 -2.96 7.40 19.23
CA TYR A 39 -1.97 7.83 18.25
C TYR A 39 -2.32 7.32 16.84
N ASN A 40 -2.76 6.06 16.70
CA ASN A 40 -3.23 5.51 15.44
C ASN A 40 -4.42 6.30 14.86
N ALA A 41 -5.38 6.71 15.69
CA ALA A 41 -6.51 7.53 15.25
C ALA A 41 -6.08 8.94 14.78
N ILE A 42 -5.10 9.54 15.46
CA ILE A 42 -4.52 10.83 15.06
C ILE A 42 -3.77 10.69 13.73
N ALA A 43 -2.93 9.66 13.61
CA ALA A 43 -2.17 9.36 12.40
C ALA A 43 -3.11 9.12 11.20
N ASP A 44 -4.16 8.32 11.35
CA ASP A 44 -5.16 8.07 10.31
C ASP A 44 -5.87 9.37 9.86
N ALA A 45 -6.22 10.25 10.81
CA ALA A 45 -6.82 11.54 10.48
C ALA A 45 -5.88 12.45 9.68
N TYR A 46 -4.59 12.49 10.03
CA TYR A 46 -3.59 13.23 9.24
C TYR A 46 -3.33 12.59 7.88
N ALA A 47 -3.27 11.26 7.80
CA ALA A 47 -3.09 10.52 6.55
C ALA A 47 -4.21 10.84 5.55
N LYS A 48 -5.47 10.85 5.99
CA LYS A 48 -6.62 11.23 5.16
C LYS A 48 -6.63 12.69 4.70
N CYS A 49 -5.87 13.55 5.40
CA CYS A 49 -5.63 14.94 5.01
C CYS A 49 -4.38 15.10 4.11
N GLY A 50 -3.63 14.03 3.83
CA GLY A 50 -2.36 14.09 3.10
C GLY A 50 -1.22 14.75 3.89
N ALA A 51 -1.36 14.90 5.22
CA ALA A 51 -0.39 15.59 6.06
C ALA A 51 0.71 14.62 6.53
N LEU A 52 1.51 14.10 5.60
CA LEU A 52 2.47 13.02 5.84
C LEU A 52 3.53 13.35 6.90
N GLU A 53 4.02 14.59 6.94
CA GLU A 53 4.93 15.02 8.00
C GLU A 53 4.31 14.90 9.39
N ASP A 54 3.01 15.20 9.52
CA ASP A 54 2.30 15.11 10.78
C ASP A 54 2.04 13.63 11.15
N VAL A 55 1.77 12.76 10.16
CA VAL A 55 1.71 11.30 10.35
C VAL A 55 3.04 10.78 10.90
N ARG A 56 4.17 11.18 10.29
CA ARG A 56 5.51 10.80 10.74
C ARG A 56 5.80 11.28 12.17
N LYS A 57 5.54 12.56 12.47
CA LYS A 57 5.74 13.13 13.81
C LYS A 57 4.92 12.41 14.87
N VAL A 58 3.71 11.98 14.54
CA VAL A 58 2.85 11.18 15.44
C VAL A 58 3.47 9.80 15.67
N PHE A 59 3.89 9.12 14.58
CA PHE A 59 4.50 7.80 14.64
C PHE A 59 5.83 7.76 15.42
N ASP A 60 6.67 8.77 15.24
CA ASP A 60 7.97 8.88 15.92
C ASP A 60 7.83 9.10 17.43
N ARG A 61 6.70 9.67 17.87
CA ARG A 61 6.37 9.89 19.29
C ARG A 61 5.80 8.66 19.99
N MET A 62 5.44 7.61 19.25
CA MET A 62 4.88 6.40 19.84
C MET A 62 6.00 5.61 20.54
N GLY A 63 5.85 5.37 21.84
CA GLY A 63 6.78 4.52 22.61
C GLY A 63 6.62 3.03 22.31
N GLU A 64 5.40 2.62 21.97
CA GLU A 64 5.07 1.29 21.45
C GLU A 64 4.29 1.44 20.14
N ARG A 65 4.53 0.54 19.19
CA ARG A 65 3.89 0.53 17.87
C ARG A 65 3.25 -0.82 17.63
N ASP A 66 2.08 -0.82 17.03
CA ASP A 66 1.41 -2.03 16.61
C ASP A 66 1.34 -2.12 15.08
N MET A 67 0.77 -3.21 14.58
CA MET A 67 0.57 -3.41 13.15
C MET A 67 -0.23 -2.26 12.51
N VAL A 68 -1.19 -1.67 13.23
CA VAL A 68 -2.01 -0.56 12.71
C VAL A 68 -1.15 0.69 12.54
N SER A 69 -0.26 1.00 13.48
CA SER A 69 0.69 2.12 13.37
C SER A 69 1.51 2.04 12.09
N TRP A 70 2.09 0.87 11.82
CA TRP A 70 2.88 0.61 10.62
C TRP A 70 2.05 0.65 9.33
N THR A 71 0.91 -0.05 9.31
CA THR A 71 0.02 -0.08 8.16
C THR A 71 -0.46 1.33 7.80
N THR A 72 -0.84 2.16 8.78
CA THR A 72 -1.25 3.56 8.54
C THR A 72 -0.12 4.36 7.90
N LEU A 73 1.11 4.24 8.40
CA LEU A 73 2.25 4.98 7.87
C LEU A 73 2.59 4.58 6.43
N VAL A 74 2.71 3.27 6.15
CA VAL A 74 2.96 2.76 4.79
C VAL A 74 1.85 3.19 3.83
N THR A 75 0.59 3.07 4.25
CA THR A 75 -0.56 3.39 3.41
C THR A 75 -0.63 4.88 3.09
N ALA A 76 -0.34 5.74 4.07
CA ALA A 76 -0.34 7.19 3.89
C ALA A 76 0.66 7.65 2.82
N HIS A 77 1.91 7.20 2.92
CA HIS A 77 2.96 7.55 1.94
C HIS A 77 2.63 6.98 0.55
N SER A 78 2.15 5.73 0.48
CA SER A 78 1.75 5.10 -0.79
C SER A 78 0.63 5.87 -1.52
N GLN A 79 -0.41 6.27 -0.79
CA GLN A 79 -1.57 7.00 -1.36
C GLN A 79 -1.23 8.42 -1.81
N CYS A 80 -0.21 9.03 -1.22
CA CYS A 80 0.28 10.35 -1.61
C CYS A 80 1.43 10.31 -2.63
N SER A 81 1.64 9.16 -3.27
CA SER A 81 2.70 8.95 -4.27
C SER A 81 4.13 9.10 -3.78
N GLU A 82 4.37 9.05 -2.47
CA GLU A 82 5.71 8.92 -1.88
C GLU A 82 6.12 7.44 -1.80
N TRP A 83 6.18 6.80 -2.97
CA TRP A 83 6.31 5.35 -3.09
C TRP A 83 7.63 4.81 -2.53
N GLU A 84 8.75 5.50 -2.75
CA GLU A 84 10.06 5.09 -2.24
C GLU A 84 10.06 5.03 -0.71
N GLU A 85 9.49 6.04 -0.07
CA GLU A 85 9.35 6.10 1.39
C GLU A 85 8.42 5.00 1.90
N ALA A 86 7.30 4.74 1.20
CA ALA A 86 6.40 3.63 1.55
C ALA A 86 7.11 2.27 1.53
N LEU A 87 7.99 2.02 0.56
CA LEU A 87 8.80 0.78 0.48
C LEU A 87 9.88 0.73 1.58
N ALA A 88 10.49 1.87 1.92
CA ALA A 88 11.45 1.96 3.02
C ALA A 88 10.79 1.65 4.37
N ILE A 89 9.64 2.25 4.67
CA ILE A 89 8.85 1.97 5.88
C ILE A 89 8.43 0.51 5.93
N PHE A 90 8.00 -0.08 4.80
CA PHE A 90 7.64 -1.49 4.75
C PHE A 90 8.81 -2.41 5.07
N SER A 91 10.01 -2.07 4.61
CA SER A 91 11.23 -2.83 4.92
C SER A 91 11.54 -2.73 6.41
N GLN A 92 11.48 -1.51 6.97
CA GLN A 92 11.66 -1.28 8.41
C GLN A 92 10.63 -2.04 9.27
N MET A 93 9.35 -2.00 8.91
CA MET A 93 8.28 -2.75 9.58
C MET A 93 8.64 -4.24 9.72
N ARG A 94 9.19 -4.83 8.65
CA ARG A 94 9.57 -6.25 8.62
C ARG A 94 10.84 -6.53 9.41
N GLU A 95 11.81 -5.62 9.37
CA GLU A 95 13.04 -5.71 10.18
C GLU A 95 12.73 -5.65 11.68
N GLU A 96 11.72 -4.87 12.07
CA GLU A 96 11.20 -4.82 13.44
C GLU A 96 10.28 -6.02 13.80
N GLY A 97 10.14 -6.99 12.90
CA GLY A 97 9.44 -8.25 13.16
C GLY A 97 7.92 -8.21 13.00
N PHE A 98 7.36 -7.13 12.46
CA PHE A 98 5.92 -7.05 12.20
C PHE A 98 5.56 -7.77 10.90
N SER A 99 4.57 -8.67 10.97
CA SER A 99 4.01 -9.33 9.79
C SER A 99 3.07 -8.37 9.05
N PRO A 100 3.31 -8.08 7.76
CA PRO A 100 2.40 -7.26 6.98
C PRO A 100 1.03 -7.93 6.82
N ASN A 101 -0.03 -7.11 6.79
CA ASN A 101 -1.40 -7.53 6.51
C ASN A 101 -1.79 -7.17 5.07
N GLN A 102 -3.02 -7.52 4.67
CA GLN A 102 -3.53 -7.28 3.31
C GLN A 102 -3.48 -5.80 2.91
N PHE A 103 -3.78 -4.87 3.82
CA PHE A 103 -3.72 -3.44 3.53
C PHE A 103 -2.28 -2.98 3.23
N THR A 104 -1.33 -3.47 4.04
CA THR A 104 0.09 -3.17 3.87
C THR A 104 0.58 -3.70 2.51
N PHE A 105 0.26 -4.95 2.17
CA PHE A 105 0.63 -5.53 0.88
C PHE A 105 0.03 -4.76 -0.30
N SER A 106 -1.26 -4.41 -0.25
CA SER A 106 -1.89 -3.60 -1.31
C SER A 106 -1.15 -2.29 -1.53
N SER A 107 -0.83 -1.54 -0.46
CA SER A 107 -0.10 -0.26 -0.57
C SER A 107 1.32 -0.44 -1.11
N VAL A 108 2.01 -1.50 -0.70
CA VAL A 108 3.36 -1.79 -1.20
C VAL A 108 3.33 -2.16 -2.68
N LEU A 109 2.35 -2.98 -3.11
CA LEU A 109 2.18 -3.34 -4.52
C LEU A 109 1.83 -2.13 -5.39
N VAL A 110 0.95 -1.23 -4.91
CA VAL A 110 0.68 0.06 -5.57
C VAL A 110 1.96 0.89 -5.72
N SER A 111 2.79 0.92 -4.68
CA SER A 111 4.07 1.66 -4.70
C SER A 111 5.06 1.03 -5.70
N CYS A 112 5.13 -0.31 -5.77
CA CYS A 112 5.91 -1.02 -6.79
C CYS A 112 5.42 -0.70 -8.20
N ALA A 113 4.11 -0.65 -8.39
CA ALA A 113 3.49 -0.33 -9.68
C ALA A 113 3.80 1.11 -10.10
N GLY A 114 3.74 2.09 -9.18
CA GLY A 114 4.07 3.49 -9.44
C GLY A 114 5.54 3.71 -9.78
N LEU A 115 6.45 2.93 -9.19
CA LEU A 115 7.88 2.97 -9.45
C LEU A 115 8.34 2.05 -10.59
N CYS A 116 7.43 1.26 -11.17
CA CYS A 116 7.76 0.14 -12.08
C CYS A 116 8.83 -0.82 -11.49
N PHE A 117 8.83 -1.04 -10.17
CA PHE A 117 9.87 -1.79 -9.46
C PHE A 117 9.57 -3.30 -9.41
N LEU A 118 9.65 -3.94 -10.59
CA LEU A 118 9.23 -5.33 -10.80
C LEU A 118 9.86 -6.35 -9.84
N ASP A 119 11.17 -6.27 -9.63
CA ASP A 119 11.89 -7.26 -8.82
C ASP A 119 11.51 -7.19 -7.34
N PHE A 120 11.22 -5.99 -6.83
CA PHE A 120 10.66 -5.85 -5.49
C PHE A 120 9.21 -6.34 -5.43
N GLY A 121 8.40 -6.00 -6.44
CA GLY A 121 7.03 -6.50 -6.57
C GLY A 121 6.93 -8.04 -6.57
N ARG A 122 7.88 -8.75 -7.20
CA ARG A 122 7.96 -10.22 -7.17
C ARG A 122 8.29 -10.78 -5.79
N GLN A 123 9.16 -10.11 -5.04
CA GLN A 123 9.47 -10.49 -3.66
C GLN A 123 8.24 -10.32 -2.77
N VAL A 124 7.50 -9.21 -2.96
CA VAL A 124 6.25 -8.94 -2.24
C VAL A 124 5.19 -9.98 -2.62
N HIS A 125 5.02 -10.31 -3.90
CA HIS A 125 4.12 -11.39 -4.34
C HIS A 125 4.46 -12.73 -3.66
N SER A 126 5.75 -13.10 -3.62
CA SER A 126 6.20 -14.31 -2.95
C SER A 126 5.87 -14.29 -1.44
N LEU A 127 5.92 -13.11 -0.82
CA LEU A 127 5.54 -12.95 0.58
C LEU A 127 4.02 -13.08 0.77
N CYS A 128 3.19 -12.55 -0.13
CA CYS A 128 1.74 -12.77 -0.12
C CYS A 128 1.39 -14.27 -0.21
N CYS A 129 2.07 -15.03 -1.07
CA CYS A 129 1.87 -16.49 -1.15
C CYS A 129 2.24 -17.19 0.16
N LYS A 130 3.35 -16.78 0.79
CA LYS A 130 3.79 -17.36 2.07
C LYS A 130 2.82 -17.07 3.23
N THR A 131 2.13 -15.93 3.20
CA THR A 131 1.13 -15.57 4.20
C THR A 131 -0.28 -16.06 3.85
N GLY A 132 -0.47 -16.67 2.68
CA GLY A 132 -1.77 -17.13 2.18
C GLY A 132 -2.72 -15.98 1.78
N LEU A 133 -2.18 -14.80 1.51
CA LEU A 133 -2.94 -13.62 1.10
C LEU A 133 -2.96 -13.43 -0.42
N ASP A 134 -2.30 -14.27 -1.21
CA ASP A 134 -2.28 -14.17 -2.67
C ASP A 134 -3.62 -14.47 -3.34
N THR A 135 -4.57 -15.07 -2.62
CA THR A 135 -5.96 -15.29 -3.07
C THR A 135 -6.94 -14.26 -2.52
N ASP A 136 -6.47 -13.27 -1.75
CA ASP A 136 -7.31 -12.14 -1.34
C ASP A 136 -7.61 -11.26 -2.56
N LYS A 137 -8.89 -10.93 -2.79
CA LYS A 137 -9.32 -10.20 -3.98
C LYS A 137 -8.62 -8.85 -4.15
N CYS A 138 -8.37 -8.13 -3.04
CA CYS A 138 -7.68 -6.84 -3.10
C CYS A 138 -6.20 -7.03 -3.47
N ILE A 139 -5.59 -8.13 -3.02
CA ILE A 139 -4.22 -8.48 -3.36
C ILE A 139 -4.11 -8.94 -4.81
N GLU A 140 -5.03 -9.78 -5.31
CA GLU A 140 -5.06 -10.21 -6.72
C GLU A 140 -5.14 -9.02 -7.67
N SER A 141 -6.05 -8.06 -7.41
CA SER A 141 -6.16 -6.84 -8.21
C SER A 141 -4.91 -5.97 -8.13
N ALA A 142 -4.30 -5.83 -6.94
CA ALA A 142 -3.07 -5.05 -6.78
C ALA A 142 -1.86 -5.70 -7.47
N LEU A 143 -1.75 -7.03 -7.43
CA LEU A 143 -0.71 -7.78 -8.13
C LEU A 143 -0.88 -7.66 -9.65
N LEU A 144 -2.11 -7.79 -10.14
CA LEU A 144 -2.44 -7.61 -11.55
C LEU A 144 -2.01 -6.23 -12.05
N ASP A 145 -2.40 -5.15 -11.35
CA ASP A 145 -2.00 -3.78 -11.69
C ASP A 145 -0.48 -3.60 -11.65
N MET A 146 0.18 -4.14 -10.62
CA MET A 146 1.62 -4.07 -10.47
C MET A 146 2.37 -4.75 -11.62
N TYR A 147 2.03 -6.00 -11.97
CA TYR A 147 2.68 -6.70 -13.07
C TYR A 147 2.38 -6.05 -14.42
N ALA A 148 1.14 -5.57 -14.63
CA ALA A 148 0.76 -4.89 -15.87
C ALA A 148 1.56 -3.60 -16.09
N LYS A 149 1.64 -2.73 -15.06
CA LYS A 149 2.40 -1.46 -15.12
C LYS A 149 3.91 -1.66 -15.17
N CYS A 150 4.42 -2.73 -14.56
CA CYS A 150 5.83 -3.11 -14.66
C CYS A 150 6.17 -3.81 -16.00
N GLY A 151 5.22 -3.96 -16.91
CA GLY A 151 5.42 -4.55 -18.24
C GLY A 151 5.55 -6.07 -18.29
N ASN A 152 5.37 -6.77 -17.17
CA ASN A 152 5.38 -8.24 -17.15
C ASN A 152 3.96 -8.79 -17.42
N ILE A 153 3.52 -8.62 -18.67
CA ILE A 153 2.16 -8.97 -19.10
C ILE A 153 1.84 -10.45 -18.97
N SER A 154 2.85 -11.34 -19.06
CA SER A 154 2.64 -12.77 -18.88
C SER A 154 2.18 -13.11 -17.46
N GLU A 155 2.83 -12.55 -16.43
CA GLU A 155 2.38 -12.73 -15.03
C GLU A 155 1.04 -12.03 -14.77
N ALA A 156 0.84 -10.83 -15.31
CA ALA A 156 -0.44 -10.13 -15.22
C ALA A 156 -1.59 -10.99 -15.79
N ALA A 157 -1.39 -11.61 -16.96
CA ALA A 157 -2.39 -12.48 -17.57
C ALA A 157 -2.67 -13.73 -16.72
N MET A 158 -1.64 -14.37 -16.15
CA MET A 158 -1.82 -15.54 -15.27
C MET A 158 -2.60 -15.20 -13.99
N ILE A 159 -2.38 -14.01 -13.42
CA ILE A 159 -3.18 -13.55 -12.27
C ILE A 159 -4.61 -13.26 -12.70
N PHE A 160 -4.81 -12.58 -13.82
CA PHE A 160 -6.14 -12.28 -14.34
C PHE A 160 -6.98 -13.55 -14.57
N GLU A 161 -6.38 -14.62 -15.10
CA GLU A 161 -7.03 -15.91 -15.29
C GLU A 161 -7.47 -16.60 -13.99
N ARG A 162 -6.83 -16.28 -12.85
CA ARG A 162 -7.19 -16.78 -11.53
C ARG A 162 -8.36 -16.02 -10.88
N ILE A 163 -8.58 -14.77 -11.27
CA ILE A 163 -9.62 -13.92 -10.67
C ILE A 163 -11.01 -14.45 -11.02
N SER A 164 -11.75 -14.85 -9.98
CA SER A 164 -13.16 -15.22 -10.12
C SER A 164 -14.04 -13.98 -10.25
N ASN A 165 -14.67 -13.80 -11.41
CA ASN A 165 -15.49 -12.63 -11.78
C ASN A 165 -14.70 -11.30 -11.80
N PRO A 166 -13.82 -11.09 -12.81
CA PRO A 166 -13.02 -9.87 -12.93
C PRO A 166 -13.89 -8.61 -13.05
N ASP A 167 -13.54 -7.59 -12.28
CA ASP A 167 -14.21 -6.29 -12.28
C ASP A 167 -13.62 -5.31 -13.32
N THR A 168 -14.20 -4.11 -13.42
CA THR A 168 -13.74 -3.07 -14.34
C THR A 168 -12.28 -2.71 -14.16
N VAL A 169 -11.78 -2.74 -12.91
CA VAL A 169 -10.39 -2.44 -12.59
C VAL A 169 -9.46 -3.50 -13.18
N SER A 170 -9.80 -4.77 -12.98
CA SER A 170 -9.04 -5.91 -13.50
C SER A 170 -8.96 -5.90 -15.03
N TRP A 171 -10.10 -5.65 -15.71
CA TRP A 171 -10.14 -5.53 -17.16
C TRP A 171 -9.33 -4.34 -17.69
N THR A 172 -9.42 -3.19 -17.01
CA THR A 172 -8.67 -2.00 -17.41
C THR A 172 -7.17 -2.23 -17.27
N ALA A 173 -6.73 -2.84 -16.18
CA ALA A 173 -5.32 -3.16 -15.95
C ALA A 173 -4.75 -4.05 -17.06
N ILE A 174 -5.44 -5.15 -17.42
CA ILE A 174 -4.94 -6.08 -18.44
C ILE A 174 -4.94 -5.46 -19.85
N ILE A 175 -5.99 -4.72 -20.22
CA ILE A 175 -6.08 -4.05 -21.54
C ILE A 175 -4.98 -2.99 -21.66
N SER A 176 -4.81 -2.14 -20.63
CA SER A 176 -3.75 -1.12 -20.62
C SER A 176 -2.37 -1.75 -20.68
N GLY A 177 -2.14 -2.84 -19.94
CA GLY A 177 -0.89 -3.60 -19.99
C GLY A 177 -0.59 -4.13 -21.40
N TYR A 178 -1.56 -4.77 -22.07
CA TYR A 178 -1.38 -5.23 -23.45
C TYR A 178 -1.16 -4.10 -24.44
N ALA A 179 -1.87 -2.98 -24.30
CA ALA A 179 -1.71 -1.82 -25.17
C ALA A 179 -0.31 -1.19 -25.04
N GLN A 180 0.24 -1.14 -23.82
CA GLN A 180 1.53 -0.52 -23.53
C GLN A 180 2.72 -1.47 -23.79
N HIS A 181 2.55 -2.76 -23.54
CA HIS A 181 3.67 -3.71 -23.49
C HIS A 181 3.49 -4.96 -24.37
N GLY A 182 2.27 -5.25 -24.86
CA GLY A 182 1.96 -6.45 -25.65
C GLY A 182 2.67 -6.51 -27.00
N GLY A 183 3.07 -5.36 -27.56
CA GLY A 183 3.84 -5.29 -28.80
C GLY A 183 5.25 -5.87 -28.70
N GLN A 184 5.84 -5.99 -27.50
CA GLN A 184 7.20 -6.51 -27.31
C GLN A 184 7.28 -8.02 -27.60
N ARG A 185 6.18 -8.76 -27.47
CA ARG A 185 6.14 -10.20 -27.79
C ARG A 185 6.04 -10.49 -29.30
N ILE A 186 5.55 -9.54 -30.09
CA ILE A 186 5.47 -9.66 -31.57
C ILE A 186 6.84 -9.39 -32.23
N LEU A 187 7.75 -8.67 -31.55
CA LEU A 187 9.06 -8.31 -32.08
C LEU A 187 10.19 -9.30 -31.75
N ASN A 188 9.94 -10.33 -30.94
CA ASN A 188 10.89 -11.44 -30.71
C ASN A 188 10.40 -12.81 -31.25
N PRO A 189 10.21 -12.97 -32.58
CA PRO A 189 9.96 -14.27 -33.17
C PRO A 189 11.28 -14.97 -33.51
N THR A 190 12.13 -15.29 -32.52
CA THR A 190 13.29 -16.18 -32.77
C THR A 190 13.65 -17.03 -31.54
N MET A 191 13.22 -18.29 -31.59
CA MET A 191 14.07 -19.50 -31.46
C MET A 191 13.26 -20.67 -30.86
N ASN A 192 12.49 -21.35 -31.71
CA ASN A 192 12.56 -22.82 -31.89
C ASN A 192 11.46 -23.27 -32.84
N GLY A 193 11.77 -23.15 -34.13
CA GLY A 193 11.01 -23.72 -35.21
C GLY A 193 11.91 -23.84 -36.42
N LEU A 194 12.47 -25.04 -36.61
CA LEU A 194 12.98 -25.57 -37.88
C LEU A 194 14.31 -24.99 -38.40
N ARG A 195 15.41 -25.69 -38.07
CA ARG A 195 16.48 -25.91 -39.05
C ARG A 195 16.67 -27.42 -39.25
N LYS A 196 16.14 -27.86 -40.39
CA LYS A 196 16.40 -29.07 -41.19
C LYS A 196 16.25 -30.43 -40.52
#